data_AF-A0A1J4SYK3-F1
#
_entry.id   AF-A0A1J4SYK3-F1
#
_cell.length_a   1.000
_cell.length_b   1.000
_cell.length_c   1.000
_cell.angle_alpha   90.00
_cell.angle_beta   90.00
_cell.angle_gamma   90.00
#
_symmetry.space_group_name_H-M   'P 1'
#
loop_
_entity.id
_entity.type
_entity.pdbx_description
1 polymer ?
#
loop_
_entity_poly.entity_id
_entity_poly.type
_entity_poly.pdbx_seq_one_letter_code
_entity_poly.pdbx_strand_id
1 'polypeptide(L)'
;MSQGDSVYRGAEPAPLASAVDSAVESAMELADGDARPVLVLTRHPEDYAEDMLAAGLTPLFAAGMPELMGLLRKHAVSGFVLEVDQVLHTRGLEREHLYLLAEAFPLLRVRRPRSARAMALLDDPERFADKVRRFFPRRARLMPRVPVLFDAVLTGPDDPGFAEALPATVLDVSATGGLLMGKGPLPAGNMWRVRIPGLFDQTPITAGV
;
A
#
# COMPACT_ATOMS: atom_id res chain seq x y z
N MET A 1 2.98 -42.53 -56.19
CA MET A 1 3.69 -42.39 -54.91
C MET A 1 3.69 -40.91 -54.57
N SER A 2 2.85 -40.50 -53.61
CA SER A 2 2.66 -39.11 -53.19
C SER A 2 3.27 -38.97 -51.79
N GLN A 3 4.26 -38.10 -51.64
CA GLN A 3 4.82 -37.70 -50.35
C GLN A 3 4.05 -36.46 -49.86
N GLY A 4 3.40 -36.59 -48.70
CA GLY A 4 2.76 -35.49 -48.00
C GLY A 4 3.68 -34.93 -46.92
N ASP A 5 4.01 -33.65 -47.04
CA ASP A 5 4.68 -32.87 -46.01
C ASP A 5 3.71 -32.55 -44.87
N SER A 6 3.97 -33.11 -43.68
CA SER A 6 3.28 -32.77 -42.44
C SER A 6 4.08 -31.70 -41.69
N VAL A 7 3.73 -30.44 -41.91
CA VAL A 7 4.22 -29.30 -41.14
C VAL A 7 3.60 -29.32 -39.75
N TYR A 8 4.34 -29.83 -38.76
CA TYR A 8 4.04 -29.60 -37.34
C TYR A 8 4.32 -28.13 -37.01
N ARG A 9 3.28 -27.30 -36.95
CA ARG A 9 3.35 -25.99 -36.28
C ARG A 9 3.33 -26.25 -34.77
N GLY A 10 4.48 -26.05 -34.12
CA GLY A 10 4.54 -25.93 -32.67
C GLY A 10 3.68 -24.74 -32.24
N ALA A 11 2.66 -25.00 -31.43
CA ALA A 11 1.98 -23.93 -30.72
C ALA A 11 2.95 -23.37 -29.68
N GLU A 12 3.39 -22.12 -29.85
CA GLU A 12 4.10 -21.41 -28.81
C GLU A 12 3.20 -21.33 -27.57
N PRO A 13 3.70 -21.69 -26.37
CA PRO A 13 2.93 -21.47 -25.15
C PRO A 13 2.73 -19.97 -24.97
N ALA A 14 1.47 -19.53 -24.88
CA ALA A 14 1.13 -18.18 -24.52
C ALA A 14 1.87 -17.75 -23.24
N PRO A 15 2.28 -16.47 -23.11
CA PRO A 15 3.08 -16.04 -21.97
C PRO A 15 2.21 -16.08 -20.69
N LEU A 16 2.39 -17.13 -19.89
CA LEU A 16 1.71 -17.37 -18.60
C LEU A 16 1.81 -16.21 -17.61
N ALA A 17 2.78 -15.30 -17.78
CA ALA A 17 2.90 -14.06 -17.01
C ALA A 17 1.62 -13.20 -17.09
N SER A 18 0.94 -13.14 -18.24
CA SER A 18 -0.26 -12.30 -18.39
C SER A 18 -1.48 -12.86 -17.66
N ALA A 19 -1.53 -14.16 -17.39
CA ALA A 19 -2.63 -14.80 -16.68
C ALA A 19 -2.52 -14.59 -15.16
N VAL A 20 -1.30 -14.61 -14.61
CA VAL A 20 -1.03 -14.29 -13.21
C VAL A 20 -1.23 -12.80 -12.95
N ASP A 21 -0.73 -11.92 -13.83
CA ASP A 21 -0.93 -10.48 -13.71
C ASP A 21 -2.41 -10.10 -13.81
N SER A 22 -3.17 -10.71 -14.73
CA SER A 22 -4.61 -10.47 -14.86
C SER A 22 -5.44 -11.00 -13.68
N ALA A 23 -5.05 -12.13 -13.07
CA ALA A 23 -5.70 -12.64 -11.86
C ALA A 23 -5.42 -11.77 -10.64
N VAL A 24 -4.20 -11.22 -10.53
CA VAL A 24 -3.81 -10.27 -9.49
C VAL A 24 -4.51 -8.92 -9.68
N GLU A 25 -4.58 -8.39 -10.91
CA GLU A 25 -5.35 -7.17 -11.21
C GLU A 25 -6.85 -7.35 -10.95
N SER A 26 -7.43 -8.49 -11.33
CA SER A 26 -8.85 -8.79 -11.09
C SER A 26 -9.16 -8.95 -9.59
N ALA A 27 -8.25 -9.57 -8.82
CA ALA A 27 -8.38 -9.66 -7.36
C ALA A 27 -8.19 -8.30 -6.66
N MET A 28 -7.45 -7.38 -7.29
CA MET A 28 -7.24 -6.02 -6.78
C MET A 28 -8.39 -5.07 -7.13
N GLU A 29 -9.06 -5.25 -8.27
CA GLU A 29 -10.31 -4.53 -8.60
C GLU A 29 -11.49 -5.02 -7.74
N LEU A 30 -11.43 -6.28 -7.26
CA LEU A 30 -12.35 -6.87 -6.29
C LEU A 30 -11.98 -6.57 -4.83
N ALA A 31 -11.19 -5.53 -4.54
CA ALA A 31 -10.93 -5.05 -3.18
C ALA A 31 -12.16 -4.38 -2.53
N ASP A 32 -13.28 -5.10 -2.60
CA ASP A 32 -14.30 -5.19 -1.57
C ASP A 32 -13.62 -5.63 -0.26
N GLY A 33 -14.10 -5.14 0.88
CA GLY A 33 -13.37 -5.07 2.17
C GLY A 33 -12.88 -6.37 2.84
N ASP A 34 -12.82 -7.50 2.11
CA ASP A 34 -12.46 -8.84 2.57
C ASP A 34 -11.10 -9.36 2.07
N ALA A 35 -10.38 -8.59 1.23
CA ALA A 35 -9.05 -8.99 0.77
C ALA A 35 -8.03 -9.09 1.93
N ARG A 36 -7.21 -10.16 1.90
CA ARG A 36 -6.10 -10.39 2.83
C ARG A 36 -4.78 -10.37 2.06
N PRO A 37 -4.29 -9.18 1.67
CA PRO A 37 -3.08 -9.06 0.86
C PRO A 37 -1.86 -9.52 1.65
N VAL A 38 -1.09 -10.46 1.08
CA VAL A 38 0.17 -10.95 1.65
C VAL A 38 1.28 -10.77 0.64
N LEU A 39 2.44 -10.28 1.09
CA LEU A 39 3.60 -10.12 0.21
C LEU A 39 4.46 -11.37 0.26
N VAL A 40 4.72 -11.97 -0.89
CA VAL A 40 5.51 -13.19 -1.03
C VAL A 40 6.84 -12.84 -1.70
N LEU A 41 7.95 -12.98 -0.95
CA LEU A 41 9.30 -12.82 -1.50
C LEU A 41 9.74 -14.15 -2.12
N THR A 42 9.61 -14.27 -3.44
CA THR A 42 9.93 -15.47 -4.21
C THR A 42 10.27 -15.15 -5.66
N ARG A 43 11.10 -15.98 -6.28
CA ARG A 43 11.34 -15.98 -7.73
C ARG A 43 10.44 -16.96 -8.50
N HIS A 44 9.58 -17.68 -7.80
CA HIS A 44 8.75 -18.77 -8.31
C HIS A 44 7.28 -18.57 -7.89
N PRO A 45 6.63 -17.47 -8.29
CA PRO A 45 5.27 -17.14 -7.88
C PRO A 45 4.24 -18.24 -8.19
N GLU A 46 4.49 -19.00 -9.26
CA GLU A 46 3.66 -20.11 -9.72
C GLU A 46 3.46 -21.21 -8.68
N ASP A 47 4.41 -21.40 -7.77
CA ASP A 47 4.33 -22.46 -6.77
C ASP A 47 3.51 -22.03 -5.54
N TYR A 48 3.16 -20.75 -5.42
CA TYR A 48 2.43 -20.21 -4.27
C TYR A 48 1.01 -19.76 -4.59
N ALA A 49 0.75 -19.35 -5.83
CA ALA A 49 -0.48 -18.64 -6.19
C ALA A 49 -1.75 -19.42 -5.83
N GLU A 50 -1.81 -20.70 -6.22
CA GLU A 50 -2.99 -21.54 -6.02
C GLU A 50 -3.27 -21.81 -4.54
N ASP A 51 -2.23 -22.20 -3.78
CA ASP A 51 -2.34 -22.49 -2.35
C ASP A 51 -2.74 -21.25 -1.54
N MET A 52 -2.17 -20.08 -1.86
CA MET A 52 -2.48 -18.83 -1.17
C MET A 52 -3.92 -18.38 -1.44
N LEU A 53 -4.38 -18.49 -2.69
CA LEU A 53 -5.75 -18.19 -3.05
C LEU A 53 -6.73 -19.17 -2.39
N ALA A 54 -6.40 -20.47 -2.33
CA ALA A 54 -7.19 -21.47 -1.63
C ALA A 54 -7.30 -21.19 -0.12
N ALA A 55 -6.26 -20.62 0.49
CA ALA A 55 -6.28 -20.14 1.87
C ALA A 55 -7.05 -18.80 2.05
N GLY A 56 -7.57 -18.23 0.97
CA GLY A 56 -8.27 -16.94 0.95
C GLY A 56 -7.34 -15.75 1.20
N LEU A 57 -6.07 -15.88 0.83
CA LEU A 57 -5.07 -14.81 0.85
C LEU A 57 -4.91 -14.25 -0.57
N THR A 58 -4.52 -12.98 -0.66
CA THR A 58 -4.27 -12.31 -1.95
C THR A 58 -2.76 -12.10 -2.10
N PRO A 59 -2.05 -12.99 -2.80
CA PRO A 59 -0.60 -12.91 -2.87
C PRO A 59 -0.13 -11.76 -3.78
N LEU A 60 0.87 -11.02 -3.32
CA LEU A 60 1.63 -10.02 -4.07
C LEU A 60 3.08 -10.48 -4.14
N PHE A 61 3.56 -10.83 -5.33
CA PHE A 61 4.86 -11.45 -5.51
C PHE A 61 5.96 -10.43 -5.74
N ALA A 62 7.11 -10.64 -5.08
CA ALA A 62 8.33 -9.88 -5.32
C ALA A 62 9.52 -10.81 -5.49
N ALA A 63 10.27 -10.66 -6.59
CA ALA A 63 11.48 -11.42 -6.86
C ALA A 63 12.71 -10.93 -6.06
N GLY A 64 12.60 -9.77 -5.41
CA GLY A 64 13.67 -9.17 -4.62
C GLY A 64 13.25 -7.90 -3.86
N MET A 65 14.19 -7.35 -3.10
CA MET A 65 13.93 -6.19 -2.24
C MET A 65 13.43 -4.94 -2.99
N PRO A 66 13.99 -4.52 -4.14
CA PRO A 66 13.52 -3.32 -4.84
C PRO A 66 12.04 -3.40 -5.25
N GLU A 67 11.60 -4.57 -5.69
CA GLU A 67 10.22 -4.85 -6.08
C GLU A 67 9.30 -4.91 -4.86
N LEU A 68 9.73 -5.59 -3.79
CA LEU A 68 9.04 -5.63 -2.49
C LEU A 68 8.76 -4.21 -1.99
N MET A 69 9.76 -3.33 -1.99
CA MET A 69 9.60 -1.92 -1.58
C MET A 69 8.74 -1.11 -2.56
N GLY A 70 8.71 -1.48 -3.84
CA GLY A 70 7.78 -0.93 -4.82
C GLY A 70 6.34 -1.26 -4.49
N LEU A 71 6.06 -2.52 -4.14
CA LEU A 71 4.74 -3.00 -3.77
C LEU A 71 4.26 -2.40 -2.44
N LEU A 72 5.11 -2.33 -1.42
CA LEU A 72 4.75 -1.72 -0.12
C LEU A 72 4.37 -0.24 -0.22
N ARG A 73 4.87 0.47 -1.25
CA ARG A 73 4.49 1.87 -1.48
C ARG A 73 3.12 2.02 -2.14
N LYS A 74 2.65 1.00 -2.84
CA LYS A 74 1.41 1.02 -3.64
C LYS A 74 0.28 0.25 -2.97
N HIS A 75 0.60 -0.76 -2.18
CA HIS A 75 -0.34 -1.69 -1.62
C HIS A 75 -0.17 -1.76 -0.12
N ALA A 76 -1.30 -1.79 0.58
CA ALA A 76 -1.31 -2.22 1.96
C ALA A 76 -1.20 -3.74 2.01
N VAL A 77 -0.40 -4.25 2.95
CA VAL A 77 -0.18 -5.68 3.15
C VAL A 77 -0.50 -6.05 4.58
N SER A 78 -0.92 -7.30 4.78
CA SER A 78 -1.39 -7.83 6.06
C SER A 78 -0.49 -8.95 6.61
N GLY A 79 0.52 -9.36 5.83
CA GLY A 79 1.48 -10.39 6.21
C GLY A 79 2.54 -10.59 5.14
N PHE A 80 3.57 -11.35 5.50
CA PHE A 80 4.68 -11.72 4.62
C PHE A 80 4.86 -13.23 4.56
N VAL A 81 5.24 -13.70 3.38
CA VAL A 81 5.75 -15.05 3.14
C VAL A 81 7.17 -14.92 2.63
N LEU A 82 8.15 -15.45 3.36
CA LEU A 82 9.56 -15.28 3.04
C LEU A 82 10.26 -16.62 2.81
N GLU A 83 10.88 -16.75 1.64
CA GLU A 83 11.82 -17.83 1.35
C GLU A 83 13.11 -17.64 2.15
N VAL A 84 13.33 -18.49 3.16
CA VAL A 84 14.48 -18.39 4.06
C VAL A 84 15.79 -18.42 3.27
N ASP A 85 15.91 -19.27 2.26
CA ASP A 85 17.10 -19.32 1.43
C ASP A 85 17.33 -17.99 0.71
N GLN A 86 16.29 -17.36 0.17
CA GLN A 86 16.42 -16.06 -0.47
C GLN A 86 16.82 -14.95 0.52
N VAL A 87 16.20 -14.92 1.71
CA VAL A 87 16.56 -13.97 2.78
C VAL A 87 18.02 -14.13 3.20
N LEU A 88 18.51 -15.37 3.34
CA LEU A 88 19.89 -15.64 3.74
C LEU A 88 20.92 -15.17 2.69
N HIS A 89 20.58 -15.26 1.40
CA HIS A 89 21.43 -14.80 0.28
C HIS A 89 21.24 -13.32 -0.07
N THR A 90 20.34 -12.61 0.62
CA THR A 90 20.11 -11.17 0.45
C THR A 90 21.24 -10.36 1.11
N ARG A 91 21.55 -9.17 0.57
CA ARG A 91 22.64 -8.31 1.07
C ARG A 91 22.35 -7.83 2.49
N GLY A 92 23.39 -7.53 3.28
CA GLY A 92 23.28 -7.20 4.71
C GLY A 92 22.20 -6.17 5.05
N LEU A 93 22.27 -4.98 4.44
CA LEU A 93 21.30 -3.90 4.66
C LEU A 93 19.86 -4.29 4.26
N GLU A 94 19.70 -4.95 3.12
CA GLU A 94 18.40 -5.41 2.66
C GLU A 94 17.82 -6.47 3.61
N ARG A 95 18.67 -7.38 4.10
CA ARG A 95 18.27 -8.40 5.07
C ARG A 95 17.85 -7.79 6.41
N GLU A 96 18.53 -6.75 6.88
CA GLU A 96 18.13 -6.00 8.07
C GLU A 96 16.73 -5.37 7.90
N HIS A 97 16.45 -4.76 6.75
CA HIS A 97 15.11 -4.25 6.44
C HIS A 97 14.05 -5.37 6.41
N LEU A 98 14.36 -6.55 5.87
CA LEU A 98 13.44 -7.69 5.90
C LEU A 98 13.13 -8.11 7.33
N TYR A 99 14.11 -8.11 8.24
CA TYR A 99 13.88 -8.44 9.64
C TYR A 99 12.97 -7.42 10.33
N LEU A 100 13.19 -6.11 10.11
CA LEU A 100 12.31 -5.07 10.64
C LEU A 100 10.87 -5.22 10.14
N LEU A 101 10.69 -5.53 8.85
CA LEU A 101 9.37 -5.80 8.29
C LEU A 101 8.75 -7.08 8.87
N ALA A 102 9.54 -8.14 9.03
CA ALA A 102 9.10 -9.41 9.60
C ALA A 102 8.67 -9.30 11.08
N GLU A 103 9.19 -8.34 11.83
CA GLU A 103 8.74 -8.05 13.20
C GLU A 103 7.40 -7.30 13.23
N ALA A 104 7.14 -6.46 12.23
CA ALA A 104 5.97 -5.60 12.20
C ALA A 104 4.69 -6.30 11.70
N PHE A 105 4.83 -7.45 11.03
CA PHE A 105 3.72 -8.15 10.36
C PHE A 105 3.73 -9.66 10.65
N PRO A 106 2.58 -10.34 10.56
CA PRO A 106 2.54 -11.79 10.52
C PRO A 106 3.48 -12.34 9.44
N LEU A 107 4.25 -13.37 9.79
CA LEU A 107 5.27 -13.97 8.93
C LEU A 107 5.02 -15.48 8.79
N LEU A 108 5.11 -15.97 7.56
CA LEU A 108 5.22 -17.38 7.21
C LEU A 108 6.58 -17.63 6.55
N ARG A 109 7.42 -18.43 7.20
CA ARG A 109 8.72 -18.83 6.65
C ARG A 109 8.54 -20.09 5.83
N VAL A 110 9.14 -20.06 4.65
CA VAL A 110 9.15 -21.20 3.73
C VAL A 110 10.57 -21.49 3.31
N ARG A 111 10.85 -22.75 3.02
CA ARG A 111 12.13 -23.20 2.49
C ARG A 111 11.88 -23.95 1.19
N ARG A 112 12.63 -23.59 0.15
CA ARG A 112 12.57 -24.27 -1.14
C ARG A 112 13.83 -25.12 -1.31
N PRO A 113 13.75 -26.45 -1.15
CA PRO A 113 14.90 -27.30 -1.39
C PRO A 113 15.35 -27.16 -2.85
N ARG A 114 16.65 -26.99 -3.10
CA ARG A 114 17.20 -26.84 -4.47
C ARG A 114 16.82 -27.96 -5.43
N SER A 115 16.48 -29.15 -4.92
CA SER A 115 16.19 -30.36 -5.69
C SER A 115 14.71 -30.71 -5.76
N ALA A 116 13.82 -29.96 -5.11
CA ALA A 116 12.40 -30.27 -5.04
C ALA A 116 11.57 -29.11 -5.58
N ARG A 117 10.52 -29.45 -6.34
CA ARG A 117 9.46 -28.50 -6.70
C ARG A 117 8.57 -28.17 -5.49
N ALA A 118 8.50 -29.08 -4.52
CA ALA A 118 7.70 -28.92 -3.32
C ALA A 118 8.37 -27.99 -2.31
N MET A 119 7.60 -27.01 -1.82
CA MET A 119 8.01 -26.08 -0.78
C MET A 119 7.83 -26.74 0.60
N ALA A 120 8.75 -26.46 1.52
CA ALA A 120 8.64 -26.85 2.91
C ALA A 120 8.20 -25.64 3.73
N LEU A 121 6.99 -25.72 4.30
CA LEU A 121 6.50 -24.74 5.26
C LEU A 121 7.26 -24.93 6.58
N LEU A 122 7.91 -23.87 7.08
CA LEU A 122 8.62 -23.91 8.36
C LEU A 122 7.76 -23.43 9.52
N ASP A 123 6.70 -22.67 9.21
CA ASP A 123 5.68 -22.27 10.15
C ASP A 123 4.33 -22.89 9.76
N ASP A 124 3.40 -22.89 10.71
CA ASP A 124 2.04 -23.37 10.52
C ASP A 124 1.23 -22.37 9.64
N PRO A 125 0.76 -22.78 8.44
CA PRO A 125 0.04 -21.91 7.51
C PRO A 125 -1.35 -21.52 8.03
N GLU A 126 -2.02 -22.38 8.80
CA GLU A 126 -3.35 -22.07 9.36
C GLU A 126 -3.21 -20.97 10.41
N ARG A 127 -2.24 -21.14 11.32
CA ARG A 127 -1.92 -20.11 12.33
C ARG A 127 -1.45 -18.80 11.72
N PHE A 128 -0.78 -18.85 10.57
CA PHE A 128 -0.44 -17.65 9.81
C PHE A 128 -1.70 -16.97 9.27
N ALA A 129 -2.56 -17.72 8.58
CA ALA A 129 -3.81 -17.21 8.00
C ALA A 129 -4.74 -16.56 9.05
N ASP A 130 -4.77 -17.10 10.27
CA ASP A 130 -5.53 -16.54 11.41
C ASP A 130 -4.95 -15.21 11.92
N LYS A 131 -3.63 -15.03 11.83
CA LYS A 131 -2.94 -13.80 12.24
C LYS A 131 -3.02 -12.71 11.18
N VAL A 132 -3.15 -13.09 9.90
CA VAL A 132 -3.35 -12.16 8.78
C VAL A 132 -4.76 -11.62 8.86
N ARG A 133 -4.89 -10.44 9.47
CA ARG A 133 -6.18 -9.74 9.61
C ARG A 133 -6.65 -9.21 8.27
N ARG A 134 -7.97 -9.08 8.11
CA ARG A 134 -8.56 -8.34 7.00
C ARG A 134 -8.02 -6.92 6.99
N PHE A 135 -7.55 -6.47 5.83
CA PHE A 135 -7.11 -5.11 5.67
C PHE A 135 -8.32 -4.24 5.33
N PHE A 136 -8.72 -3.39 6.28
CA PHE A 136 -9.65 -2.32 5.96
C PHE A 136 -8.84 -1.10 5.56
N PRO A 137 -8.89 -0.64 4.29
CA PRO A 137 -8.22 0.58 3.87
C PRO A 137 -8.76 1.76 4.68
N ARG A 138 -8.04 2.10 5.74
CA ARG A 138 -8.21 3.36 6.46
C ARG A 138 -7.23 4.32 5.83
N ARG A 139 -7.69 5.54 5.51
CA ARG A 139 -6.79 6.67 5.26
C ARG A 139 -6.01 6.91 6.56
N ALA A 140 -4.88 6.23 6.71
CA ALA A 140 -3.94 6.46 7.78
C ALA A 140 -3.35 7.85 7.53
N ARG A 141 -3.67 8.80 8.40
CA ARG A 141 -3.07 10.12 8.33
C ARG A 141 -1.62 9.97 8.76
N LEU A 142 -0.70 10.42 7.92
CA LEU A 142 0.75 10.35 8.20
C LEU A 142 1.17 11.26 9.35
N MET A 143 0.37 12.28 9.65
CA MET A 143 0.67 13.27 10.70
C MET A 143 -0.44 13.27 11.74
N PRO A 144 -0.08 13.22 13.04
CA PRO A 144 -1.05 13.38 14.12
C PRO A 144 -1.69 14.77 14.05
N ARG A 145 -2.95 14.86 14.46
CA ARG A 145 -3.64 16.13 14.63
C ARG A 145 -3.84 16.43 16.10
N VAL A 146 -3.63 17.69 16.46
CA VAL A 146 -3.93 18.22 17.79
C VAL A 146 -5.29 18.90 17.70
N PRO A 147 -6.30 18.48 18.50
CA PRO A 147 -7.56 19.19 18.57
C PRO A 147 -7.32 20.57 19.19
N VAL A 148 -7.87 21.60 18.55
CA VAL A 148 -7.76 23.00 19.01
C VAL A 148 -9.12 23.67 18.86
N LEU A 149 -9.27 24.83 19.49
CA LEU A 149 -10.43 25.69 19.28
C LEU A 149 -9.94 27.12 19.20
N PHE A 150 -9.61 27.55 17.98
CA PHE A 150 -9.14 28.91 17.72
C PHE A 150 -10.11 29.65 16.81
N ASP A 151 -10.44 30.88 17.19
CA ASP A 151 -11.12 31.79 16.28
C ASP A 151 -10.16 32.20 15.16
N ALA A 152 -10.67 32.23 13.94
CA ALA A 152 -9.91 32.55 12.75
C ALA A 152 -10.71 33.43 11.80
N VAL A 153 -9.98 34.08 10.89
CA VAL A 153 -10.54 34.80 9.76
C VAL A 153 -9.90 34.31 8.47
N LEU A 154 -10.72 34.18 7.44
CA LEU A 154 -10.37 33.68 6.13
C LEU A 154 -10.50 34.78 5.10
N THR A 155 -9.58 34.85 4.14
CA THR A 155 -9.77 35.69 2.96
C THR A 155 -9.24 34.98 1.71
N GLY A 156 -9.79 35.39 0.57
CA GLY A 156 -9.42 34.87 -0.74
C GLY A 156 -8.05 35.34 -1.21
N PRO A 157 -7.59 34.85 -2.38
CA PRO A 157 -6.31 35.26 -2.95
C PRO A 157 -6.28 36.75 -3.32
N ASP A 158 -7.43 37.31 -3.74
CA ASP A 158 -7.57 38.67 -4.25
C ASP A 158 -7.71 39.74 -3.15
N ASP A 159 -7.87 39.35 -1.88
CA ASP A 159 -7.96 40.27 -0.73
C ASP A 159 -6.84 40.00 0.29
N PRO A 160 -5.58 40.34 -0.02
CA PRO A 160 -4.47 40.18 0.92
C PRO A 160 -4.61 41.06 2.18
N GLY A 161 -5.44 42.10 2.12
CA GLY A 161 -5.68 43.04 3.20
C GLY A 161 -6.67 42.54 4.26
N PHE A 162 -7.37 41.43 4.02
CA PHE A 162 -8.46 40.94 4.87
C PHE A 162 -9.59 41.99 5.00
N ALA A 163 -9.86 42.75 3.95
CA ALA A 163 -10.96 43.72 3.91
C ALA A 163 -12.34 43.03 3.93
N GLU A 164 -12.47 41.87 3.28
CA GLU A 164 -13.70 41.08 3.19
C GLU A 164 -13.53 39.71 3.86
N ALA A 165 -12.97 39.72 5.07
CA ALA A 165 -12.65 38.48 5.77
C ALA A 165 -13.90 37.73 6.29
N LEU A 166 -13.92 36.42 6.09
CA LEU A 166 -14.96 35.52 6.58
C LEU A 166 -14.56 34.91 7.93
N PRO A 167 -15.45 34.91 8.94
CA PRO A 167 -15.16 34.28 10.22
C PRO A 167 -15.12 32.76 10.08
N ALA A 168 -14.19 32.13 10.81
CA ALA A 168 -14.03 30.69 10.89
C ALA A 168 -13.52 30.26 12.27
N THR A 169 -13.57 28.96 12.53
CA THR A 169 -13.02 28.33 13.73
C THR A 169 -12.13 27.16 13.31
N VAL A 170 -10.89 27.13 13.79
CA VAL A 170 -9.98 26.00 13.62
C VAL A 170 -10.30 24.96 14.68
N LEU A 171 -10.59 23.73 14.24
CA LEU A 171 -11.00 22.61 15.09
C LEU A 171 -9.86 21.62 15.35
N ASP A 172 -8.92 21.51 14.42
CA ASP A 172 -7.72 20.70 14.57
C ASP A 172 -6.58 21.22 13.67
N VAL A 173 -5.34 20.88 14.04
CA VAL A 173 -4.13 21.19 13.25
C VAL A 173 -3.15 20.01 13.23
N SER A 174 -2.44 19.85 12.12
CA SER A 174 -1.22 19.04 11.97
C SER A 174 -0.12 19.86 11.28
N ALA A 175 1.08 19.28 11.18
CA ALA A 175 2.18 19.87 10.43
C ALA A 175 1.87 20.17 8.94
N THR A 176 0.83 19.54 8.37
CA THR A 176 0.50 19.62 6.94
C THR A 176 -0.86 20.25 6.65
N GLY A 177 -1.59 20.74 7.66
CA GLY A 177 -2.89 21.38 7.46
C GLY A 177 -3.77 21.36 8.68
N GLY A 178 -5.03 21.76 8.54
CA GLY A 178 -6.00 21.78 9.64
C GLY A 178 -7.42 21.56 9.15
N LEU A 179 -8.35 21.50 10.09
CA LEU A 179 -9.78 21.54 9.83
C LEU A 179 -10.33 22.90 10.27
N LEU A 180 -10.96 23.59 9.34
CA LEU A 180 -11.67 24.83 9.60
C LEU A 180 -13.16 24.65 9.42
N MET A 181 -13.93 25.32 10.26
CA MET A 181 -15.37 25.45 10.16
C MET A 181 -15.70 26.92 9.95
N GLY A 182 -16.31 27.27 8.82
CA GLY A 182 -16.66 28.64 8.47
C GLY A 182 -18.08 28.74 7.90
N LYS A 183 -18.50 29.96 7.57
CA LYS A 183 -19.79 30.19 6.91
C LYS A 183 -19.67 30.01 5.39
N GLY A 184 -20.31 28.97 4.88
CA GLY A 184 -20.44 28.71 3.45
C GLY A 184 -19.31 27.85 2.86
N PRO A 185 -19.52 27.32 1.64
CA PRO A 185 -18.53 26.50 0.96
C PRO A 185 -17.35 27.36 0.48
N LEU A 186 -16.13 26.90 0.74
CA LEU A 186 -14.94 27.42 0.09
C LEU A 186 -14.75 26.64 -1.23
N PRO A 187 -14.66 27.30 -2.39
CA PRO A 187 -14.39 26.61 -3.65
C PRO A 187 -13.07 25.85 -3.60
N ALA A 188 -13.10 24.57 -3.99
CA ALA A 188 -11.92 23.72 -4.07
C ALA A 188 -10.94 24.24 -5.14
N GLY A 189 -9.64 24.02 -4.91
CA GLY A 189 -8.56 24.45 -5.82
C GLY A 189 -8.12 25.90 -5.65
N ASN A 190 -8.78 26.68 -4.78
CA ASN A 190 -8.37 28.05 -4.46
C ASN A 190 -7.41 28.08 -3.27
N MET A 191 -6.47 29.02 -3.30
CA MET A 191 -5.59 29.34 -2.17
C MET A 191 -6.27 30.39 -1.28
N TRP A 192 -6.46 30.05 -0.02
CA TRP A 192 -7.04 30.90 1.01
C TRP A 192 -5.97 31.33 2.00
N ARG A 193 -6.13 32.51 2.57
CA ARG A 193 -5.29 32.98 3.69
C ARG A 193 -6.10 32.90 4.97
N VAL A 194 -5.52 32.25 5.98
CA VAL A 194 -6.07 32.09 7.32
C VAL A 194 -5.25 32.92 8.28
N ARG A 195 -5.90 33.78 9.05
CA ARG A 195 -5.27 34.47 10.19
C ARG A 195 -5.98 34.04 11.46
N ILE A 196 -5.21 33.72 12.50
CA ILE A 196 -5.71 33.30 13.81
C ILE A 196 -5.39 34.42 14.81
N PRO A 197 -6.35 35.31 15.12
CA PRO A 197 -6.12 36.38 16.09
C PRO A 197 -5.75 35.82 17.47
N GLY A 198 -4.89 36.53 18.19
CA GLY A 198 -4.50 36.16 19.57
C GLY A 198 -3.33 35.18 19.67
N LEU A 199 -2.84 34.64 18.55
CA LEU A 199 -1.51 34.00 18.55
C LEU A 199 -0.41 35.06 18.65
N PHE A 200 0.75 34.64 19.19
CA PHE A 200 1.94 35.49 19.27
C PHE A 200 2.41 35.93 17.87
N ASP A 201 2.41 34.99 16.94
CA ASP A 201 2.62 35.25 15.51
C ASP A 201 1.27 35.20 14.79
N GLN A 202 0.89 36.33 14.19
CA GLN A 202 -0.36 36.48 13.45
C GLN A 202 -0.15 36.51 11.94
N THR A 203 1.03 36.09 11.47
CA THR A 203 1.32 35.98 10.05
C THR A 203 0.28 35.07 9.39
N PRO A 204 -0.41 35.51 8.33
CA PRO A 204 -1.39 34.70 7.65
C PRO A 204 -0.80 33.42 7.07
N ILE A 205 -1.47 32.30 7.31
CA ILE A 205 -1.15 30.99 6.75
C ILE A 205 -1.87 30.87 5.41
N THR A 206 -1.15 30.57 4.33
CA THR A 206 -1.76 30.33 3.02
C THR A 206 -1.98 28.83 2.84
N ALA A 207 -3.21 28.41 2.55
CA ALA A 207 -3.60 27.01 2.42
C ALA A 207 -4.58 26.79 1.26
N GLY A 208 -4.46 25.66 0.57
CA GLY A 208 -5.42 25.23 -0.45
C GLY A 208 -6.58 24.44 0.17
N VAL A 209 -7.77 24.53 -0.45
CA VAL A 209 -8.96 23.72 -0.14
C VAL A 209 -9.13 22.62 -1.19
#